data_AF-A0A348TQH0-F1
#
_entry.id   AF-A0A348TQH0-F1
#
_cell.length_a   1.000
_cell.length_b   1.000
_cell.length_c   1.000
_cell.angle_alpha   90.00
_cell.angle_beta   90.00
_cell.angle_gamma   90.00
#
_symmetry.space_group_name_H-M   'P 1'
#
loop_
_entity.id
_entity.type
_entity.pdbx_description
1 polymer ?
#
loop_
_entity_poly.entity_id
_entity_poly.type
_entity_poly.pdbx_seq_one_letter_code
_entity_poly.pdbx_strand_id
1 'polypeptide(L)' 'INAFGEELMVENAETAIAYAAHKTQAIMANFTAGPKFIGTENRGSHEWIVEFEKEPHHLNQFVELL' A
#
# COMPACT_ATOMS: atom_id res chain seq x y z
N ILE A 1 24.47 3.73 0.76
CA ILE A 1 24.16 2.72 1.80
C ILE A 1 23.43 3.46 2.91
N ASN A 2 22.12 3.25 2.95
CA ASN A 2 21.15 4.13 3.58
C ASN A 2 20.78 3.62 4.99
N ALA A 3 20.73 4.56 5.93
CA ALA A 3 20.23 4.35 7.27
C ALA A 3 18.76 3.90 7.21
N PHE A 4 18.36 2.96 8.08
CA PHE A 4 16.95 2.59 8.29
C PHE A 4 16.20 1.82 7.18
N GLY A 5 16.81 0.84 6.52
CA GLY A 5 16.02 -0.26 5.90
C GLY A 5 14.94 0.15 4.90
N GLU A 6 15.06 1.33 4.28
CA GLU A 6 14.08 1.90 3.35
C GLU A 6 13.86 0.99 2.14
N GLU A 7 14.89 0.26 1.69
CA GLU A 7 14.78 -0.75 0.63
C GLU A 7 13.82 -1.90 1.03
N LEU A 8 13.81 -2.30 2.30
CA LEU A 8 12.90 -3.34 2.82
C LEU A 8 11.45 -2.80 2.88
N MET A 9 11.26 -1.51 3.17
CA MET A 9 9.93 -0.91 3.25
C MET A 9 9.26 -0.79 1.88
N VAL A 10 10.03 -0.44 0.83
CA VAL A 10 9.51 -0.38 -0.54
C VAL A 10 9.11 -1.76 -1.04
N GLU A 11 9.96 -2.78 -0.84
CA GLU A 11 9.64 -4.17 -1.24
C GLU A 11 8.38 -4.70 -0.53
N ASN A 12 8.24 -4.40 0.76
CA ASN A 12 7.05 -4.76 1.53
C ASN A 12 5.78 -4.08 1.00
N ALA A 13 5.88 -2.80 0.61
CA ALA A 13 4.78 -2.06 0.03
C ALA A 13 4.36 -2.62 -1.35
N GLU A 14 5.33 -2.90 -2.21
CA GLU A 14 5.11 -3.54 -3.52
C GLU A 14 4.45 -4.92 -3.37
N THR A 15 4.91 -5.70 -2.40
CA THR A 15 4.38 -7.03 -2.13
C THR A 15 2.94 -6.97 -1.60
N ALA A 16 2.65 -6.08 -0.65
CA ALA A 16 1.32 -5.91 -0.08
C ALA A 16 0.29 -5.52 -1.15
N ILE A 17 0.62 -4.54 -2.00
CA ILE A 17 -0.30 -4.06 -3.02
C ILE A 17 -0.52 -5.06 -4.16
N ALA A 18 0.52 -5.78 -4.56
CA ALA A 18 0.40 -6.87 -5.52
C ALA A 18 -0.49 -8.00 -4.97
N TYR A 19 -0.35 -8.33 -3.69
CA TYR A 19 -1.18 -9.33 -3.02
C TYR A 19 -2.65 -8.92 -2.97
N ALA A 20 -2.96 -7.69 -2.54
CA ALA A 20 -4.32 -7.17 -2.48
C ALA A 20 -4.97 -7.13 -3.88
N ALA A 21 -4.23 -6.68 -4.90
CA ALA A 21 -4.71 -6.64 -6.28
C ALA A 21 -5.03 -8.04 -6.81
N HIS A 22 -4.13 -9.01 -6.61
CA HIS A 22 -4.35 -10.39 -7.06
C HIS A 22 -5.58 -11.03 -6.39
N LYS A 23 -5.74 -10.84 -5.08
CA LYS A 23 -6.86 -11.43 -4.31
C LYS A 23 -8.22 -10.84 -4.69
N THR A 24 -8.25 -9.59 -5.10
CA THR A 24 -9.50 -8.87 -5.41
C THR A 24 -9.76 -8.70 -6.92
N GLN A 25 -8.88 -9.26 -7.75
CA GLN A 25 -8.96 -9.23 -9.21
C GLN A 25 -8.90 -7.81 -9.80
N ALA A 26 -8.18 -6.92 -9.10
CA ALA A 26 -7.85 -5.57 -9.56
C ALA A 26 -6.66 -5.59 -10.52
N ILE A 27 -6.61 -4.61 -11.41
CA ILE A 27 -5.43 -4.32 -12.25
C ILE A 27 -4.95 -2.93 -11.86
N MET A 28 -3.72 -2.87 -11.38
CA MET A 28 -3.02 -1.67 -10.93
C MET A 28 -2.48 -0.90 -12.13
N ALA A 29 -2.78 0.40 -12.23
CA ALA A 29 -2.12 1.30 -13.17
C ALA A 29 -0.92 1.99 -12.51
N ASN A 30 -1.11 2.54 -11.31
CA ASN A 30 -0.05 3.21 -10.55
C ASN A 30 -0.39 3.25 -9.05
N PHE A 31 0.62 3.48 -8.20
CA PHE A 31 0.39 3.76 -6.79
C PHE A 31 1.50 4.57 -6.14
N THR A 32 1.20 5.15 -4.99
CA THR A 32 2.16 5.86 -4.14
C THR A 32 1.77 5.65 -2.69
N ALA A 33 2.74 5.27 -1.86
CA ALA A 33 2.60 5.18 -0.41
C ALA A 33 3.37 6.33 0.24
N GLY A 34 2.76 6.98 1.23
CA GLY A 34 3.35 8.07 2.00
C GLY A 34 3.14 7.88 3.51
N PRO A 35 3.98 8.47 4.36
CA PRO A 35 3.77 8.42 5.80
C PRO A 35 2.55 9.25 6.19
N LYS A 36 1.68 8.67 7.03
CA LYS A 36 0.62 9.37 7.73
C LYS A 36 1.16 9.92 9.04
N PHE A 37 1.33 11.22 9.13
CA PHE A 37 1.70 11.87 10.39
C PHE A 37 0.48 11.92 11.32
N ILE A 38 0.37 10.93 12.20
CA ILE A 38 -0.52 11.01 13.36
C ILE A 38 0.32 11.63 14.50
N GLY A 39 -0.25 12.59 15.23
CA GLY A 39 0.41 13.34 16.29
C GLY A 39 1.07 12.48 17.38
N THR A 40 1.67 13.19 18.36
CA THR A 40 2.75 12.81 19.29
C THR A 40 2.77 11.44 20.00
N GLU A 41 1.79 10.55 19.83
CA GLU A 41 1.70 9.30 20.60
C GLU A 41 1.25 8.05 19.81
N ASN A 42 1.15 8.08 18.47
CA ASN A 42 0.65 6.89 17.75
C ASN A 42 1.62 6.34 16.69
N ARG A 43 1.60 5.00 16.58
CA ARG A 43 2.41 4.17 15.67
C ARG A 43 2.30 4.73 14.25
N GLY A 44 3.44 4.88 13.57
CA GLY A 44 3.46 5.33 12.17
C GLY A 44 2.52 4.50 11.32
N SER A 45 1.67 5.16 10.55
CA SER A 45 0.80 4.53 9.55
C SER A 45 1.15 5.09 8.18
N HIS A 46 0.74 4.40 7.11
CA HIS A 46 0.95 4.85 5.74
C HIS A 46 -0.38 5.18 5.08
N GLU A 47 -0.40 6.21 4.25
CA GLU A 47 -1.48 6.54 3.35
C GLU A 47 -1.11 6.09 1.94
N TRP A 48 -2.11 5.63 1.20
CA TRP A 48 -1.95 5.07 -0.13
C TRP A 48 -2.82 5.82 -1.12
N ILE A 49 -2.22 6.18 -2.25
CA ILE A 49 -2.93 6.62 -3.46
C ILE A 49 -2.76 5.50 -4.47
N VAL A 50 -3.87 4.98 -4.99
CA VAL A 50 -3.89 3.84 -5.91
C VAL A 50 -4.75 4.21 -7.12
N GLU A 51 -4.18 4.04 -8.31
CA GLU A 51 -4.86 4.17 -9.58
C GLU A 51 -5.09 2.79 -10.18
N PHE A 52 -6.34 2.48 -10.53
CA PHE A 52 -6.72 1.19 -11.08
C PHE A 52 -6.98 1.32 -12.59
N GLU A 53 -6.39 0.42 -13.37
CA GLU A 53 -6.87 0.15 -14.74
C GLU A 53 -8.18 -0.65 -14.68
N LYS A 54 -8.29 -1.57 -13.71
CA LYS A 54 -9.52 -2.29 -13.37
C LYS A 54 -9.70 -2.30 -11.87
N GLU A 55 -10.82 -1.76 -11.39
CA GLU A 55 -11.14 -1.72 -9.97
C GLU A 55 -11.28 -3.14 -9.37
N PRO A 56 -10.93 -3.33 -8.08
CA PRO A 56 -11.17 -4.57 -7.36
C PRO A 56 -12.67 -4.91 -7.34
N HIS A 57 -13.03 -6.20 -7.33
CA HIS A 57 -14.42 -6.61 -7.16
C HIS A 57 -15.04 -6.08 -5.85
N HIS A 58 -14.23 -5.99 -4.80
CA HIS A 58 -14.61 -5.44 -3.50
C HIS A 58 -13.51 -4.52 -2.96
N LEU A 59 -13.73 -3.20 -3.02
CA LEU A 59 -12.77 -2.21 -2.54
C LEU A 59 -12.45 -2.37 -1.05
N ASN A 60 -13.44 -2.67 -0.21
CA ASN A 60 -13.21 -2.89 1.22
C ASN A 60 -12.25 -4.05 1.47
N GLN A 61 -12.41 -5.15 0.73
CA GLN A 61 -11.51 -6.29 0.82
C GLN A 61 -10.10 -5.92 0.36
N PHE A 62 -9.96 -5.09 -0.68
CA PHE A 62 -8.65 -4.61 -1.11
C PHE A 62 -7.95 -3.82 0.00
N VAL A 63 -8.68 -2.92 0.67
CA VAL A 63 -8.16 -2.10 1.77
C VAL A 63 -7.84 -2.95 3.00
N GLU A 64 -8.61 -3.99 3.32
CA GLU A 64 -8.30 -4.87 4.46
C GLU A 64 -7.06 -5.74 4.24
N LEU A 65 -6.67 -5.99 2.99
CA LEU A 65 -5.48 -6.75 2.64
C LEU A 65 -4.21 -5.89 2.55
N LEU A 66 -4.33 -4.57 2.66
CA LEU A 66 -3.27 -3.57 2.52
C LEU A 66 -2.88 -2.93 3.87
#